data_AF-A0A936BPS1-F1
#
_entry.id   AF-A0A936BPS1-F1
#
_cell.length_a   1.000
_cell.length_b   1.000
_cell.length_c   1.000
_cell.angle_alpha   90.00
_cell.angle_beta   90.00
_cell.angle_gamma   90.00
#
_symmetry.space_group_name_H-M   'P 1'
#
loop_
_entity.id
_entity.type
_entity.pdbx_description
1 polymer ?
#
loop_
_entity_poly.entity_id
_entity_poly.type
_entity_poly.pdbx_seq_one_letter_code
_entity_poly.pdbx_strand_id
1 'polypeptide(L)'
;MPRPLVLLARALSLRCPNCGGGGMFAAWLRMKPHCPTCGLRTERGEQGYVVGAYMFNIMAAELAWGALFVGAVVLTWPDVPWDPLLWGGGVLMLALPFLFYPFSKTVFLAFDLLFRPAQETES
;
A
#
# COMPACT_ATOMS: atom_id res chain seq x y z
N MET A 1 12.78 -0.16 20.41
CA MET A 1 11.53 0.00 19.63
C MET A 1 11.83 0.79 18.36
N PRO A 2 11.72 0.21 17.16
CA PRO A 2 11.81 1.01 15.93
C PRO A 2 10.65 2.01 15.92
N ARG A 3 10.96 3.28 15.61
CA ARG A 3 9.96 4.35 15.57
C ARG A 3 8.88 4.01 14.52
N PRO A 4 7.58 4.26 14.78
CA PRO A 4 6.50 3.99 13.82
C PRO A 4 6.76 4.64 12.45
N LEU A 5 7.39 5.81 12.45
CA LEU A 5 7.82 6.52 11.24
C LEU A 5 8.83 5.74 10.40
N VAL A 6 9.72 4.97 11.03
CA VAL A 6 10.72 4.14 10.32
C VAL A 6 10.04 2.92 9.68
N LEU A 7 9.05 2.33 10.36
CA LEU A 7 8.26 1.22 9.80
C LEU A 7 7.46 1.68 8.58
N LEU A 8 6.80 2.84 8.68
CA LEU A 8 6.06 3.44 7.57
C LEU A 8 6.96 3.87 6.41
N ALA A 9 8.10 4.49 6.69
CA ALA A 9 9.06 4.87 5.64
C ALA A 9 9.59 3.67 4.86
N ARG A 10 9.88 2.56 5.56
CA ARG A 10 10.29 1.29 4.92
C ARG A 10 9.16 0.68 4.11
N ALA A 11 7.93 0.72 4.63
CA ALA A 11 6.74 0.23 3.91
C ALA A 11 6.49 1.01 2.61
N LEU A 12 6.60 2.34 2.66
CA LEU A 12 6.52 3.22 1.48
C LEU A 12 7.66 2.97 0.50
N SER A 13 8.81 2.47 0.96
CA SER A 13 9.93 2.10 0.10
C SER A 13 9.82 0.68 -0.48
N LEU A 14 8.68 -0.01 -0.31
CA LEU A 14 8.48 -1.42 -0.71
C LEU A 14 9.51 -2.38 -0.07
N ARG A 15 10.01 -2.02 1.11
CA ARG A 15 10.95 -2.82 1.90
C ARG A 15 10.26 -3.43 3.11
N CYS A 16 10.90 -4.42 3.70
CA CYS A 16 10.40 -5.03 4.92
C CYS A 16 10.33 -3.98 6.05
N PRO A 17 9.16 -3.74 6.66
CA PRO A 17 9.05 -2.81 7.78
C PRO A 17 9.92 -3.26 8.97
N ASN A 18 9.97 -4.57 9.24
CA ASN A 18 10.75 -5.14 10.36
C ASN A 18 12.27 -5.00 10.16
N CYS A 19 12.84 -5.62 9.12
CA CYS A 19 14.29 -5.68 8.92
C CYS A 19 14.86 -4.65 7.92
N GLY A 20 14.03 -4.00 7.11
CA GLY A 20 14.48 -3.12 6.03
C GLY A 20 15.00 -3.84 4.77
N GLY A 21 14.95 -5.18 4.74
CA GLY A 21 15.36 -6.00 3.60
C GLY A 21 14.49 -5.79 2.37
N GLY A 22 15.12 -5.84 1.18
CA GLY A 22 14.44 -5.76 -0.12
C GLY A 22 13.96 -7.12 -0.64
N GLY A 23 13.30 -7.12 -1.80
CA GLY A 23 12.96 -8.36 -2.52
C GLY A 23 11.75 -9.13 -1.96
N MET A 24 10.87 -8.45 -1.22
CA MET A 24 9.61 -9.03 -0.73
C MET A 24 8.59 -9.28 -1.82
N PHE A 25 8.73 -8.63 -2.98
CA PHE A 25 7.85 -8.78 -4.13
C PHE A 25 8.56 -9.62 -5.19
N ALA A 26 7.92 -10.70 -5.63
CA ALA A 26 8.36 -11.49 -6.79
C ALA A 26 7.88 -10.85 -8.11
N ALA A 27 6.72 -10.17 -8.06
CA ALA A 27 6.22 -9.29 -9.11
C ALA A 27 5.46 -8.13 -8.45
N TRP A 28 5.14 -7.07 -9.21
CA TRP A 28 4.46 -5.87 -8.69
C TRP A 28 3.18 -6.19 -7.90
N LEU A 29 2.40 -7.16 -8.38
CA LEU A 29 1.17 -7.65 -7.75
C LEU A 29 1.35 -8.95 -6.97
N ARG A 30 2.58 -9.48 -6.88
CA ARG A 30 2.86 -10.79 -6.25
C ARG A 30 3.89 -10.64 -5.14
N MET A 31 3.39 -10.56 -3.91
CA MET A 31 4.20 -10.59 -2.70
C MET A 31 4.64 -12.03 -2.38
N LYS A 32 5.88 -12.19 -1.92
CA LYS A 32 6.38 -13.48 -1.42
C LYS A 32 5.75 -13.78 -0.06
N PRO A 33 5.49 -15.06 0.28
CA PRO A 33 4.89 -15.44 1.56
C PRO A 33 5.80 -15.18 2.77
N HIS A 34 7.12 -15.09 2.55
CA HIS A 34 8.10 -14.81 3.59
C HIS A 34 9.11 -13.77 3.10
N CYS A 35 9.60 -12.94 4.02
CA CYS A 35 10.70 -12.01 3.75
C CYS A 35 12.00 -12.81 3.55
N PRO A 36 12.75 -12.59 2.45
CA PRO A 36 13.99 -13.33 2.20
C PRO A 36 15.14 -12.97 3.16
N THR A 37 15.06 -11.84 3.86
CA THR A 37 16.13 -11.37 4.76
C THR A 37 15.90 -11.79 6.21
N CYS A 38 14.66 -11.70 6.71
CA CYS A 38 14.36 -11.98 8.12
C CYS A 38 13.36 -13.12 8.34
N GLY A 39 12.93 -13.83 7.30
CA GLY A 39 11.97 -14.93 7.42
C GLY A 39 10.53 -14.50 7.74
N LEU A 40 10.27 -13.22 8.04
CA LEU A 40 8.96 -12.74 8.46
C LEU A 40 7.86 -13.16 7.47
N ARG A 41 6.85 -13.87 7.97
CA ARG A 41 5.67 -14.26 7.21
C ARG A 41 4.84 -13.01 6.87
N THR A 42 4.61 -12.78 5.58
CA THR A 42 3.95 -11.57 5.07
C THR A 42 2.43 -11.65 5.16
N GLU A 43 1.87 -12.86 5.12
CA GLU A 43 0.46 -13.13 5.35
C GLU A 43 0.32 -13.96 6.62
N ARG A 44 -0.25 -13.37 7.68
CA ARG A 44 -0.34 -13.97 9.03
C ARG A 44 -1.18 -15.25 9.13
N GLY A 45 -1.68 -15.80 8.02
CA GLY A 45 -2.49 -17.03 7.98
C GLY A 45 -3.90 -16.88 8.58
N GLU A 46 -4.27 -15.69 9.06
CA GLU A 46 -5.60 -15.38 9.56
C GLU A 46 -6.60 -15.23 8.40
N GLN A 47 -7.75 -15.90 8.51
CA GLN A 47 -8.84 -15.73 7.54
C GLN A 47 -9.28 -14.27 7.55
N GLY A 48 -9.19 -13.60 6.40
CA GLY A 48 -9.51 -12.18 6.27
C GLY A 48 -8.33 -11.20 6.35
N TYR A 49 -7.10 -11.67 6.66
CA TYR A 49 -5.92 -10.79 6.64
C TYR A 49 -5.72 -10.12 5.27
N VAL A 50 -5.99 -10.87 4.21
CA VAL A 50 -5.94 -10.39 2.83
C VAL A 50 -7.03 -9.34 2.58
N VAL A 51 -8.20 -9.44 3.22
CA VAL A 51 -9.30 -8.47 3.10
C VAL A 51 -8.90 -7.13 3.71
N GLY A 52 -8.20 -7.13 4.85
CA GLY A 52 -7.65 -5.91 5.45
C GLY A 52 -6.70 -5.17 4.50
N ALA A 53 -5.78 -5.89 3.86
CA ALA A 53 -4.89 -5.31 2.84
C ALA A 53 -5.65 -4.79 1.60
N TYR A 54 -6.75 -5.41 1.20
CA TYR A 54 -7.59 -4.89 0.12
C TYR A 54 -8.33 -3.63 0.52
N MET A 55 -8.87 -3.55 1.74
CA MET A 55 -9.52 -2.34 2.25
C MET A 55 -8.56 -1.14 2.23
N PHE A 56 -7.34 -1.31 2.74
CA PHE A 56 -6.33 -0.23 2.67
C PHE A 56 -5.99 0.18 1.23
N ASN A 57 -6.03 -0.76 0.29
CA ASN A 57 -5.75 -0.48 -1.11
C ASN A 57 -6.86 0.37 -1.74
N ILE A 58 -8.11 -0.02 -1.53
CA ILE A 58 -9.28 0.68 -2.05
C ILE A 58 -9.34 2.09 -1.45
N MET A 59 -9.21 2.22 -0.12
CA MET A 59 -9.21 3.53 0.52
C MET A 59 -8.08 4.44 0.00
N ALA A 60 -6.86 3.90 -0.15
CA ALA A 60 -5.74 4.68 -0.67
C ALA A 60 -5.99 5.12 -2.13
N ALA A 61 -6.52 4.23 -2.97
CA ALA A 61 -6.84 4.53 -4.36
C ALA A 61 -7.97 5.57 -4.48
N GLU A 62 -9.04 5.44 -3.69
CA GLU A 62 -10.15 6.40 -3.68
C GLU A 62 -9.73 7.77 -3.16
N LEU A 63 -8.94 7.83 -2.08
CA LEU A 63 -8.42 9.09 -1.56
C LEU A 63 -7.47 9.77 -2.55
N ALA A 64 -6.58 9.00 -3.19
CA ALA A 64 -5.68 9.53 -4.21
C ALA A 64 -6.46 10.07 -5.42
N TRP A 65 -7.43 9.29 -5.91
CA TRP A 65 -8.27 9.72 -7.02
C TRP A 65 -9.10 10.96 -6.67
N GLY A 66 -9.76 10.97 -5.52
CA GLY A 66 -10.59 12.08 -5.06
C GLY A 66 -9.79 13.37 -4.87
N ALA A 67 -8.58 13.28 -4.30
CA ALA A 67 -7.68 14.41 -4.15
C ALA A 67 -7.24 14.98 -5.52
N LEU A 68 -6.92 14.11 -6.48
CA LEU A 68 -6.55 14.52 -7.83
C LEU A 68 -7.73 15.15 -8.58
N PHE A 69 -8.93 14.57 -8.44
CA PHE A 69 -10.15 15.10 -9.05
C PHE A 69 -10.49 16.49 -8.52
N VAL A 70 -10.54 16.66 -7.18
CA VAL A 70 -10.81 17.95 -6.55
C VAL A 70 -9.71 18.96 -6.91
N GLY A 71 -8.44 18.56 -6.87
CA GLY A 71 -7.32 19.41 -7.26
C GLY A 71 -7.42 19.89 -8.70
N ALA A 72 -7.76 19.01 -9.64
CA ALA A 72 -7.97 19.37 -11.04
C ALA A 72 -9.11 20.39 -11.18
N VAL A 73 -10.27 20.12 -10.59
CA VAL A 73 -11.44 21.02 -10.64
C VAL A 73 -11.11 22.40 -10.09
N VAL A 74 -10.44 22.48 -8.94
CA VAL A 74 -10.06 23.76 -8.31
C VAL A 74 -9.06 24.53 -9.16
N LEU A 75 -8.09 23.86 -9.78
CA LEU A 75 -7.06 24.50 -10.60
C LEU A 75 -7.57 24.96 -11.97
N THR A 76 -8.54 24.26 -12.55
CA THR A 76 -9.11 24.60 -13.87
C THR A 76 -10.42 25.39 -13.77
N TRP A 77 -10.83 25.81 -12.57
CA TRP A 77 -12.03 26.61 -12.39
C TRP A 77 -11.88 27.99 -13.06
N PRO A 78 -12.88 28.50 -13.83
CA PRO A 78 -14.22 27.98 -14.05
C PRO A 78 -14.39 27.06 -15.29
N ASP A 79 -13.43 27.05 -16.22
CA ASP A 79 -13.49 26.26 -17.45
C ASP A 79 -12.90 24.86 -17.25
N VAL A 80 -13.60 24.04 -16.45
CA VAL A 80 -13.16 22.67 -16.14
C VAL A 80 -13.28 21.77 -17.38
N PRO A 81 -12.19 21.14 -17.84
CA PRO A 81 -12.22 20.25 -18.98
C PRO A 81 -12.73 18.86 -18.57
N TRP A 82 -14.06 18.68 -18.63
CA TRP A 82 -14.73 17.46 -18.18
C TRP A 82 -14.36 16.20 -18.97
N ASP A 83 -14.17 16.30 -20.29
CA ASP A 83 -13.81 15.15 -21.13
C ASP A 83 -12.49 14.49 -20.72
N PRO A 84 -11.35 15.20 -20.65
CA PRO A 84 -10.09 14.59 -20.21
C PRO A 84 -10.13 14.21 -18.72
N LEU A 85 -10.93 14.88 -17.89
CA LEU A 85 -11.09 14.53 -16.49
C LEU A 85 -11.86 13.21 -16.32
N LEU A 86 -12.86 12.97 -17.16
CA LEU A 86 -13.64 11.73 -17.14
C LEU A 86 -12.84 10.55 -17.71
N TRP A 87 -12.22 10.71 -18.88
CA TRP A 87 -11.39 9.66 -19.49
C TRP A 87 -10.11 9.41 -18.69
N GLY A 88 -9.38 10.47 -18.36
CA GLY A 88 -8.18 10.39 -17.54
C GLY A 88 -8.47 9.88 -16.14
N GLY A 89 -9.52 10.39 -15.50
CA GLY A 89 -9.98 9.95 -14.18
C GLY A 89 -10.43 8.49 -14.17
N GLY A 90 -11.14 8.03 -15.20
CA GLY A 90 -11.54 6.63 -15.34
C GLY A 90 -10.35 5.68 -15.49
N VAL A 91 -9.38 6.03 -16.33
CA VAL A 91 -8.12 5.29 -16.46
C VAL A 91 -7.37 5.26 -15.13
N LEU A 92 -7.31 6.40 -14.43
CA LEU A 92 -6.65 6.50 -13.14
C LEU A 92 -7.35 5.65 -12.07
N MET A 93 -8.68 5.64 -12.02
CA MET A 93 -9.44 4.78 -11.09
C MET A 93 -9.10 3.31 -11.27
N LEU A 94 -8.89 2.86 -12.52
CA LEU A 94 -8.50 1.48 -12.78
C LEU A 94 -7.03 1.24 -12.45
N ALA A 95 -6.13 2.18 -12.78
CA ALA A 95 -4.69 2.00 -12.60
C ALA A 95 -4.23 2.13 -11.13
N LEU A 96 -4.83 3.04 -10.35
CA LEU A 96 -4.40 3.35 -8.99
C LEU A 96 -4.47 2.14 -8.06
N PRO A 97 -5.54 1.33 -8.00
CA PRO A 97 -5.58 0.12 -7.18
C PRO A 97 -4.40 -0.83 -7.46
N PHE A 98 -4.03 -1.05 -8.73
CA PHE A 98 -2.89 -1.92 -9.08
C PHE A 98 -1.54 -1.29 -8.68
N LEU A 99 -1.41 0.04 -8.80
CA LEU A 99 -0.21 0.78 -8.38
C LEU A 99 -0.05 0.81 -6.86
N PHE A 100 -1.14 1.05 -6.13
CA PHE A 100 -1.18 1.12 -4.67
C PHE A 100 -1.24 -0.26 -3.99
N TYR A 101 -1.44 -1.35 -4.74
CA TYR A 101 -1.53 -2.70 -4.20
C TYR A 101 -0.31 -3.10 -3.35
N PRO A 102 0.94 -2.98 -3.87
CA PRO A 102 2.11 -3.35 -3.09
C PRO A 102 2.32 -2.43 -1.89
N PHE A 103 2.02 -1.13 -2.01
CA PHE A 103 2.09 -0.18 -0.89
C PHE A 103 1.07 -0.50 0.20
N SER A 104 -0.16 -0.86 -0.18
CA SER A 104 -1.19 -1.25 0.79
C SER A 104 -0.75 -2.47 1.60
N LYS A 105 -0.23 -3.50 0.93
CA LYS A 105 0.27 -4.71 1.58
C LYS A 105 1.42 -4.40 2.55
N THR A 106 2.37 -3.55 2.17
CA THR A 106 3.49 -3.19 3.06
C THR A 106 3.08 -2.28 4.21
N VAL A 107 2.19 -1.31 3.97
CA VAL A 107 1.66 -0.40 5.00
C VAL A 107 0.79 -1.14 5.98
N PHE A 108 -0.07 -2.05 5.50
CA PHE A 108 -0.88 -2.92 6.37
C PHE A 108 0.01 -3.85 7.21
N LEU A 109 1.06 -4.42 6.63
CA LEU A 109 2.04 -5.23 7.39
C LEU A 109 2.79 -4.39 8.44
N ALA A 110 3.16 -3.15 8.11
CA ALA A 110 3.78 -2.23 9.07
C ALA A 110 2.82 -1.86 10.21
N PHE A 111 1.54 -1.63 9.87
CA PHE A 111 0.48 -1.38 10.84
C PHE A 111 0.26 -2.59 11.75
N ASP A 112 0.15 -3.80 11.19
CA ASP A 112 0.05 -5.04 11.95
C ASP A 112 1.22 -5.19 12.93
N LEU A 113 2.45 -4.92 12.51
CA LEU A 113 3.64 -4.98 13.37
C LEU A 113 3.65 -3.97 14.52
N LEU A 114 2.89 -2.87 14.41
CA LEU A 114 2.71 -1.92 15.53
C LEU A 114 1.85 -2.52 16.64
N PHE A 115 0.83 -3.32 16.29
CA PHE A 115 -0.06 -3.97 17.27
C PHE A 115 0.47 -5.33 17.72
N ARG A 116 1.04 -6.10 16.78
CA ARG A 116 1.57 -7.45 16.97
C ARG A 116 3.03 -7.48 16.50
N PRO A 117 3.99 -7.02 17.34
CA PRO A 117 5.40 -7.06 16.98
C PRO A 117 5.81 -8.49 16.61
N ALA A 118 6.73 -8.62 15.65
CA ALA A 118 7.28 -9.92 15.27
C ALA A 118 7.93 -10.57 16.49
N GLN A 119 7.37 -11.69 16.94
CA GLN A 119 7.93 -12.43 18.08
C GLN A 119 9.20 -13.17 17.62
N GLU A 120 10.22 -13.17 18.47
CA GLU A 120 11.57 -13.66 18.16
C GLU A 120 11.64 -15.18 17.89
N THR A 121 10.56 -15.92 18.16
CA THR A 121 10.50 -17.39 18.13
C THR A 121 10.34 -18.00 16.73
N GLU A 122 10.19 -17.19 15.68
CA GLU A 122 9.97 -17.68 14.30
C GLU A 122 11.23 -17.48 13.43
N SER A 123 12.41 -17.77 14.02
CA SER A 123 13.73 -17.83 13.36
C SER A 123 14.03 -19.20 12.78
#